data_AF-L8DF76-F1
#
_entry.id   AF-L8DF76-F1
#
_cell.length_a   1.000
_cell.length_b   1.000
_cell.length_c   1.000
_cell.angle_alpha   90.00
_cell.angle_beta   90.00
_cell.angle_gamma   90.00
#
_symmetry.space_group_name_H-M   'P 1'
#
loop_
_entity.id
_entity.type
_entity.pdbx_description
1 polymer ?
#
loop_
_entity_poly.entity_id
_entity_poly.type
_entity_poly.pdbx_seq_one_letter_code
_entity_poly.pdbx_strand_id
1 'polypeptide(L)'
;MAGTSAARNRRAFVNADRDEALGALVKVMRELRPQVVIGYDPEGGYGHPDHQQVHSLVTEAVEVCGTQSYPRAGSPWEVSKFYWTVTGHEQLQSGLAAIDDIPAGWRLPAEGELPSVPENMITTSVDIRGVLGAKRDALRAHATQVTVAPSGSEYALSNDIAQPILLDEQYVLVRGELGADETGRETDLFSGVLSCAPHH
;
A
#
# COMPACT_ATOMS: atom_id res chain seq x y z
N MET A 1 5.37 16.15 4.34
CA MET A 1 6.57 16.12 3.47
C MET A 1 7.82 16.29 4.33
N ALA A 2 8.92 15.60 3.97
CA ALA A 2 10.22 15.77 4.64
C ALA A 2 10.60 17.24 4.74
N GLY A 3 11.16 17.65 5.88
CA GLY A 3 11.62 19.04 6.08
C GLY A 3 10.54 20.09 6.37
N THR A 4 9.25 19.74 6.33
CA THR A 4 8.16 20.66 6.71
C THR A 4 8.16 20.97 8.21
N SER A 5 7.56 22.11 8.59
CA SER A 5 7.38 22.50 9.99
C SER A 5 6.56 21.48 10.79
N ALA A 6 5.59 20.82 10.16
CA ALA A 6 4.80 19.75 10.75
C ALA A 6 5.65 18.54 11.15
N ALA A 7 6.59 18.12 10.30
CA ALA A 7 7.49 17.00 10.58
C ALA A 7 8.46 17.29 11.75
N ARG A 8 8.70 18.57 12.08
CA ARG A 8 9.54 18.97 13.23
C ARG A 8 8.77 18.98 14.55
N ASN A 9 7.45 18.74 14.52
CA ASN A 9 6.66 18.64 15.73
C ASN A 9 7.05 17.37 16.49
N ARG A 10 7.33 17.47 17.79
CA ARG A 10 7.67 16.32 18.63
C ARG A 10 6.57 15.24 18.65
N ARG A 11 5.33 15.61 18.36
CA ARG A 11 4.19 14.68 18.26
C ARG A 11 3.95 14.13 16.86
N ALA A 12 4.77 14.51 15.87
CA ALA A 12 4.67 13.94 14.54
C ALA A 12 5.04 12.44 14.58
N PHE A 13 4.37 11.64 13.77
CA PHE A 13 4.53 10.19 13.77
C PHE A 13 5.97 9.75 13.47
N VAL A 14 6.65 10.42 12.55
CA VAL A 14 8.09 10.21 12.28
C VAL A 14 9.02 10.39 13.49
N ASN A 15 8.55 11.07 14.55
CA ASN A 15 9.30 11.28 15.79
C ASN A 15 8.78 10.42 16.96
N ALA A 16 7.83 9.51 16.71
CA ALA A 16 7.27 8.65 17.74
C ALA A 16 8.36 7.76 18.35
N ASP A 17 8.18 7.40 19.63
CA ASP A 17 9.02 6.37 20.25
C ASP A 17 8.81 5.05 19.48
N ARG A 18 9.91 4.51 18.96
CA ARG A 18 9.84 3.36 18.06
C ARG A 18 9.34 2.11 18.78
N ASP A 19 9.76 1.89 20.02
CA ASP A 19 9.38 0.69 20.79
C ASP A 19 7.88 0.75 21.16
N GLU A 20 7.38 1.93 21.52
CA GLU A 20 5.96 2.14 21.77
C GLU A 20 5.12 1.89 20.51
N ALA A 21 5.50 2.50 19.38
CA ALA A 21 4.78 2.36 18.11
C ALA A 21 4.79 0.92 17.60
N LEU A 22 5.96 0.26 17.66
CA LEU A 22 6.12 -1.14 17.27
C LEU A 22 5.32 -2.07 18.17
N GLY A 23 5.39 -1.89 19.49
CA GLY A 23 4.62 -2.68 20.45
C GLY A 23 3.10 -2.55 20.26
N ALA A 24 2.62 -1.35 19.91
CA ALA A 24 1.22 -1.12 19.58
C ALA A 24 0.80 -1.84 18.28
N LEU A 25 1.64 -1.79 17.23
CA LEU A 25 1.36 -2.47 15.96
C LEU A 25 1.38 -4.00 16.11
N VAL A 26 2.37 -4.56 16.83
CA VAL A 26 2.45 -6.00 17.13
C VAL A 26 1.21 -6.47 17.88
N LYS A 27 0.71 -5.67 18.84
CA LYS A 27 -0.53 -5.98 19.55
C LYS A 27 -1.71 -6.10 18.59
N VAL A 28 -1.89 -5.14 17.69
CA VAL A 28 -2.97 -5.18 16.68
C VAL A 28 -2.82 -6.40 15.76
N MET A 29 -1.61 -6.71 15.29
CA MET A 29 -1.39 -7.88 14.44
C MET A 29 -1.69 -9.20 15.18
N ARG A 30 -1.33 -9.34 16.45
CA ARG A 30 -1.64 -10.54 17.24
C ARG A 30 -3.12 -10.66 17.59
N GLU A 31 -3.82 -9.53 17.76
CA GLU A 31 -5.27 -9.51 17.97
C GLU A 31 -6.04 -9.90 16.70
N LEU A 32 -5.67 -9.34 15.54
CA LEU A 32 -6.35 -9.60 14.26
C LEU A 32 -5.92 -10.90 13.60
N ARG A 33 -4.73 -11.42 13.92
CA ARG A 33 -4.12 -12.61 13.32
C ARG A 33 -4.16 -12.57 11.78
N PRO A 34 -3.62 -11.51 11.14
CA PRO A 34 -3.69 -11.38 9.69
C PRO A 34 -2.85 -12.47 9.02
N GLN A 35 -3.44 -13.19 8.08
CA GLN A 35 -2.70 -14.11 7.21
C GLN A 35 -1.82 -13.33 6.21
N VAL A 36 -2.33 -12.20 5.73
CA VAL A 36 -1.68 -11.31 4.76
C VAL A 36 -1.56 -9.92 5.36
N VAL A 37 -0.36 -9.33 5.26
CA VAL A 37 -0.10 -7.93 5.56
C VAL A 37 0.30 -7.22 4.27
N ILE A 38 -0.17 -5.98 4.09
CA ILE A 38 0.21 -5.10 2.98
C ILE A 38 0.79 -3.83 3.60
N GLY A 39 1.94 -3.40 3.10
CA GLY A 39 2.61 -2.16 3.52
C GLY A 39 3.16 -1.39 2.33
N TYR A 40 3.83 -0.28 2.60
CA TYR A 40 4.57 0.45 1.58
C TYR A 40 5.91 -0.22 1.28
N ASP A 41 6.48 0.09 0.12
CA ASP A 41 7.88 -0.20 -0.19
C ASP A 41 8.84 0.67 0.66
N PRO A 42 10.17 0.43 0.61
CA PRO A 42 11.14 1.20 1.40
C PRO A 42 11.14 2.70 1.11
N GLU A 43 10.76 3.11 -0.10
CA GLU A 43 10.67 4.52 -0.48
C GLU A 43 9.38 5.18 0.04
N GLY A 44 8.39 4.40 0.48
CA GLY A 44 7.09 4.91 0.93
C GLY A 44 6.19 5.35 -0.24
N GLY A 45 6.38 4.77 -1.42
CA GLY A 45 5.79 5.23 -2.68
C GLY A 45 6.45 6.51 -3.17
N TYR A 46 5.92 7.68 -2.79
CA TYR A 46 6.41 8.99 -3.28
C TYR A 46 7.41 9.68 -2.33
N GLY A 47 8.00 8.97 -1.36
CA GLY A 47 9.01 9.54 -0.47
C GLY A 47 8.47 10.30 0.75
N HIS A 48 7.19 10.11 1.12
CA HIS A 48 6.67 10.75 2.33
C HIS A 48 7.31 10.14 3.59
N PRO A 49 7.86 10.94 4.52
CA PRO A 49 8.50 10.41 5.72
C PRO A 49 7.61 9.50 6.56
N ASP A 50 6.32 9.83 6.67
CA ASP A 50 5.39 8.97 7.40
C ASP A 50 5.21 7.61 6.71
N HIS A 51 5.24 7.56 5.37
CA HIS A 51 5.14 6.28 4.65
C HIS A 51 6.40 5.43 4.85
N GLN A 52 7.59 6.05 4.82
CA GLN A 52 8.86 5.37 5.11
C GLN A 52 8.90 4.86 6.56
N GLN A 53 8.40 5.65 7.51
CA GLN A 53 8.26 5.23 8.90
C GLN A 53 7.27 4.06 9.04
N VAL A 54 6.13 4.11 8.36
CA VAL A 54 5.17 2.99 8.32
C VAL A 54 5.82 1.75 7.73
N HIS A 55 6.50 1.85 6.59
CA HIS A 55 7.24 0.72 6.00
C HIS A 55 8.19 0.08 7.01
N SER A 56 9.01 0.91 7.66
CA SER A 56 10.00 0.46 8.64
C SER A 56 9.36 -0.26 9.82
N LEU A 57 8.26 0.28 10.36
CA LEU A 57 7.55 -0.31 11.49
C LEU A 57 6.79 -1.58 11.12
N VAL A 58 6.13 -1.61 9.95
CA VAL A 58 5.36 -2.77 9.48
C VAL A 58 6.31 -3.94 9.18
N THR A 59 7.44 -3.68 8.54
CA THR A 59 8.46 -4.70 8.25
C THR A 59 8.95 -5.35 9.53
N GLU A 60 9.36 -4.54 10.52
CA GLU A 60 9.81 -5.06 11.82
C GLU A 60 8.68 -5.76 12.59
N ALA A 61 7.46 -5.21 12.56
CA ALA A 61 6.30 -5.82 13.20
C ALA A 61 6.02 -7.22 12.65
N VAL A 62 6.06 -7.39 11.32
CA VAL A 62 5.88 -8.70 10.66
C VAL A 62 6.97 -9.69 11.11
N GLU A 63 8.23 -9.26 11.26
CA GLU A 63 9.34 -10.08 11.76
C GLU A 63 9.12 -10.54 13.20
N VAL A 64 8.76 -9.63 14.11
CA VAL A 64 8.68 -9.93 15.54
C VAL A 64 7.32 -10.49 15.98
N CYS A 65 6.25 -10.36 15.18
CA CYS A 65 4.90 -10.79 15.53
C CYS A 65 4.82 -12.27 15.91
N GLY A 66 5.57 -13.12 15.19
CA GLY A 66 5.65 -14.57 15.42
C GLY A 66 6.62 -15.01 16.53
N THR A 67 7.31 -14.07 17.17
CA THR A 67 8.31 -14.34 18.23
C THR A 67 7.74 -14.09 19.63
N GLN A 68 8.52 -14.35 20.68
CA GLN A 68 8.15 -14.01 22.06
C GLN A 68 8.45 -12.55 22.45
N SER A 69 8.95 -11.73 21.52
CA SER A 69 9.07 -10.28 21.72
C SER A 69 7.71 -9.66 22.03
N TYR A 70 7.69 -8.54 22.76
CA TYR A 70 6.45 -7.88 23.21
C TYR A 70 5.47 -8.85 23.92
N PRO A 71 5.84 -9.47 25.05
CA PRO A 71 4.99 -10.48 25.71
C PRO A 71 3.64 -9.94 26.21
N ARG A 72 3.51 -8.61 26.38
CA ARG A 72 2.26 -7.93 26.74
C ARG A 72 1.33 -7.69 25.54
N ALA A 73 1.77 -7.98 24.32
CA ALA A 73 1.02 -7.76 23.08
C ALA A 73 0.16 -8.96 22.65
N GLY A 74 -0.01 -9.96 23.51
CA GLY A 74 -0.76 -11.18 23.21
C GLY A 74 0.12 -12.32 22.67
N SER A 75 -0.51 -13.45 22.36
CA SER A 75 0.17 -14.66 21.88
C SER A 75 0.83 -14.43 20.51
N PRO A 76 2.04 -14.99 20.27
CA PRO A 76 2.70 -14.87 18.97
C PRO A 76 1.82 -15.33 17.80
N TRP A 77 1.94 -14.64 16.68
CA TRP A 77 1.23 -14.96 15.45
C TRP A 77 2.17 -14.80 14.26
N GLU A 78 2.29 -15.86 13.46
CA GLU A 78 3.10 -15.83 12.25
C GLU A 78 2.26 -15.35 11.06
N VAL A 79 2.64 -14.21 10.49
CA VAL A 79 2.06 -13.69 9.26
C VAL A 79 2.52 -14.57 8.11
N SER A 80 1.57 -15.14 7.35
CA SER A 80 1.87 -16.04 6.25
C SER A 80 2.51 -15.32 5.06
N LYS A 81 2.02 -14.11 4.75
CA LYS A 81 2.54 -13.29 3.64
C LYS A 81 2.59 -11.81 3.93
N PHE A 82 3.61 -11.15 3.41
CA PHE A 82 3.78 -9.71 3.45
C PHE A 82 4.10 -9.17 2.06
N TYR A 83 3.34 -8.16 1.65
CA TYR A 83 3.45 -7.51 0.34
C TYR A 83 3.71 -6.00 0.47
N TRP A 84 4.45 -5.46 -0.50
CA TRP A 84 4.44 -4.02 -0.78
C TRP A 84 3.36 -3.70 -1.81
N THR A 85 2.53 -2.69 -1.55
CA THR A 85 1.66 -2.11 -2.59
C THR A 85 2.48 -1.18 -3.47
N VAL A 86 2.37 -1.37 -4.79
CA VAL A 86 3.16 -0.63 -5.80
C VAL A 86 2.29 -0.30 -7.00
N THR A 87 2.82 0.53 -7.90
CA THR A 87 2.26 0.75 -9.23
C THR A 87 3.32 0.38 -10.26
N GLY A 88 3.00 -0.51 -11.18
CA GLY A 88 3.88 -0.90 -12.28
C GLY A 88 4.02 0.22 -13.30
N HIS A 89 5.24 0.39 -13.81
CA HIS A 89 5.55 1.45 -14.76
C HIS A 89 4.69 1.36 -16.02
N GLU A 90 4.52 0.17 -16.59
CA GLU A 90 3.74 -0.03 -17.82
C GLU A 90 2.26 0.30 -17.61
N GLN A 91 1.68 -0.17 -16.49
CA GLN A 91 0.29 0.12 -16.12
C GLN A 91 0.06 1.62 -15.92
N LEU A 92 0.99 2.31 -15.25
CA LEU A 92 0.92 3.75 -15.05
C LEU A 92 0.97 4.50 -16.38
N GLN A 93 1.91 4.17 -17.28
CA GLN A 93 2.02 4.82 -18.59
C GLN A 93 0.77 4.59 -19.43
N SER A 94 0.25 3.36 -19.45
CA SER A 94 -0.98 3.06 -20.18
C SER A 94 -2.19 3.80 -19.60
N GLY A 95 -2.29 3.90 -18.28
CA GLY A 95 -3.36 4.65 -17.60
C GLY A 95 -3.30 6.15 -17.89
N LEU A 96 -2.11 6.74 -17.90
CA LEU A 96 -1.91 8.14 -18.25
C LEU A 96 -2.23 8.43 -19.73
N ALA A 97 -1.82 7.54 -20.64
CA ALA A 97 -2.10 7.67 -22.07
C ALA A 97 -3.60 7.54 -22.41
N ALA A 98 -4.40 6.94 -21.52
CA ALA A 98 -5.84 6.81 -21.67
C ALA A 98 -6.64 8.02 -21.13
N ILE A 99 -5.98 9.03 -20.56
CA ILE A 99 -6.62 10.26 -20.12
C ILE A 99 -6.81 11.17 -21.35
N ASP A 100 -8.04 11.26 -21.85
CA ASP A 100 -8.37 12.05 -23.05
C ASP A 100 -8.47 13.56 -22.77
N ASP A 101 -9.26 13.94 -21.75
CA ASP A 101 -9.54 15.34 -21.40
C ASP A 101 -9.15 15.61 -19.95
N ILE A 102 -8.16 16.47 -19.76
CA ILE A 102 -7.63 16.82 -18.45
C ILE A 102 -8.48 17.97 -17.88
N PRO A 103 -9.11 17.80 -16.71
CA PRO A 103 -9.89 18.86 -16.09
C PRO A 103 -9.13 20.20 -15.97
N ALA A 104 -9.85 21.31 -16.12
CA ALA A 104 -9.26 22.63 -16.07
C ALA A 104 -8.51 22.86 -14.73
N GLY A 105 -7.25 23.30 -14.85
CA GLY A 105 -6.36 23.51 -13.71
C GLY A 105 -5.44 22.33 -13.43
N TRP A 106 -5.73 21.14 -13.96
CA TRP A 106 -4.87 19.98 -13.82
C TRP A 106 -3.82 19.91 -14.92
N ARG A 107 -2.79 19.09 -14.68
CA ARG A 107 -1.79 18.71 -15.67
C ARG A 107 -1.44 17.23 -15.57
N LEU A 108 -0.89 16.69 -16.65
CA LEU A 108 -0.22 15.40 -16.60
C LEU A 108 1.05 15.48 -15.73
N PRO A 109 1.44 14.36 -15.10
CA PRO A 109 2.70 14.27 -14.40
C PRO A 109 3.88 14.39 -15.38
N ALA A 110 4.97 14.98 -14.91
CA ALA A 110 6.26 14.87 -15.59
C ALA A 110 6.81 13.44 -15.47
N GLU A 111 7.81 13.11 -16.29
CA GLU A 111 8.50 11.83 -16.20
C GLU A 111 9.07 11.60 -14.79
N GLY A 112 8.73 10.47 -14.18
CA GLY A 112 9.18 10.11 -12.83
C GLY A 112 8.49 10.86 -11.69
N GLU A 113 7.50 11.72 -11.96
CA GLU A 113 6.82 12.48 -10.92
C GLU A 113 5.83 11.63 -10.09
N LEU A 114 5.28 10.58 -10.70
CA LEU A 114 4.51 9.56 -9.99
C LEU A 114 5.38 8.32 -9.75
N PRO A 115 5.35 7.76 -8.53
CA PRO A 115 6.16 6.59 -8.22
C PRO A 115 5.68 5.38 -9.01
N SER A 116 6.62 4.63 -9.56
CA SER A 116 6.35 3.35 -10.20
C SER A 116 7.55 2.43 -10.10
N VAL A 117 7.31 1.12 -10.22
CA VAL A 117 8.35 0.09 -10.22
C VAL A 117 8.44 -0.61 -11.57
N PRO A 118 9.62 -1.15 -11.95
CA PRO A 118 9.75 -2.01 -13.12
C PRO A 118 8.81 -3.24 -13.07
N GLU A 119 8.30 -3.64 -14.22
CA GLU A 119 7.31 -4.72 -14.36
C GLU A 119 7.81 -6.07 -13.82
N ASN A 120 9.12 -6.32 -13.88
CA ASN A 120 9.74 -7.55 -13.38
C ASN A 120 9.82 -7.64 -11.84
N MET A 121 9.55 -6.56 -11.11
CA MET A 121 9.44 -6.60 -9.65
C MET A 121 8.06 -7.08 -9.19
N ILE A 122 7.04 -6.95 -10.04
CA ILE A 122 5.65 -7.19 -9.68
C ILE A 122 5.40 -8.70 -9.64
N THR A 123 5.00 -9.19 -8.47
CA THR A 123 4.72 -10.62 -8.26
C THR A 123 3.24 -10.92 -8.30
N THR A 124 2.39 -9.91 -8.06
CA THR A 124 0.95 -10.12 -7.83
C THR A 124 0.16 -8.94 -8.39
N SER A 125 -0.93 -9.23 -9.10
CA SER A 125 -1.83 -8.22 -9.68
C SER A 125 -3.27 -8.64 -9.45
N VAL A 126 -4.02 -7.82 -8.72
CA VAL A 126 -5.42 -8.10 -8.37
C VAL A 126 -6.34 -7.23 -9.21
N ASP A 127 -7.20 -7.86 -10.00
CA ASP A 127 -8.24 -7.20 -10.78
C ASP A 127 -9.33 -6.64 -9.84
N ILE A 128 -9.50 -5.33 -9.83
CA ILE A 128 -10.47 -4.63 -8.98
C ILE A 128 -11.69 -4.12 -9.75
N ARG A 129 -11.88 -4.48 -11.03
CA ARG A 129 -13.00 -3.98 -11.85
C ARG A 129 -14.36 -4.22 -11.19
N GLY A 130 -14.53 -5.35 -10.51
CA GLY A 130 -15.75 -5.70 -9.77
C GLY A 130 -16.08 -4.76 -8.60
N VAL A 131 -15.09 -4.03 -8.07
CA VAL A 131 -15.23 -3.10 -6.92
C VAL A 131 -14.80 -1.67 -7.24
N LEU A 132 -14.53 -1.35 -8.51
CA LEU A 132 -14.04 -0.04 -8.94
C LEU A 132 -15.00 1.11 -8.55
N GLY A 133 -16.30 0.84 -8.55
CA GLY A 133 -17.31 1.79 -8.06
C GLY A 133 -17.07 2.20 -6.60
N ALA A 134 -16.82 1.22 -5.72
CA ALA A 134 -16.53 1.48 -4.31
C ALA A 134 -15.21 2.25 -4.12
N LYS A 135 -14.17 1.96 -4.92
CA LYS A 135 -12.91 2.73 -4.91
C LYS A 135 -13.14 4.19 -5.28
N ARG A 136 -13.92 4.45 -6.33
CA ARG A 136 -14.27 5.81 -6.76
C ARG A 136 -15.04 6.57 -5.68
N ASP A 137 -15.99 5.90 -5.02
CA ASP A 137 -16.78 6.51 -3.94
C ASP A 137 -15.93 6.80 -2.70
N ALA A 138 -15.01 5.90 -2.35
CA ALA A 138 -14.03 6.13 -1.29
C ALA A 138 -13.14 7.34 -1.61
N LEU A 139 -12.59 7.45 -2.83
CA LEU A 139 -11.81 8.61 -3.27
C LEU A 139 -12.61 9.91 -3.14
N ARG A 140 -13.87 9.92 -3.59
CA ARG A 140 -14.76 11.10 -3.47
C ARG A 140 -15.08 11.47 -2.02
N ALA A 141 -15.14 10.51 -1.11
CA ALA A 141 -15.36 10.78 0.31
C ALA A 141 -14.22 11.60 0.95
N HIS A 142 -13.00 11.53 0.39
CA HIS A 142 -11.85 12.33 0.81
C HIS A 142 -11.80 13.70 0.09
N ALA A 143 -12.93 14.40 -0.01
CA ALA A 143 -13.10 15.63 -0.80
C ALA A 143 -12.13 16.78 -0.47
N THR A 144 -11.51 16.80 0.71
CA THR A 144 -10.49 17.81 1.07
C THR A 144 -9.09 17.49 0.52
N GLN A 145 -8.86 16.24 0.09
CA GLN A 145 -7.55 15.72 -0.33
C GLN A 145 -7.54 15.30 -1.79
N VAL A 146 -8.65 14.76 -2.28
CA VAL A 146 -8.79 14.13 -3.59
C VAL A 146 -9.95 14.76 -4.33
N THR A 147 -9.72 15.11 -5.60
CA THR A 147 -10.80 15.43 -6.54
C THR A 147 -10.82 14.35 -7.63
N VAL A 148 -11.95 13.68 -7.80
CA VAL A 148 -12.17 12.71 -8.88
C VAL A 148 -12.77 13.42 -10.08
N ALA A 149 -12.23 13.20 -11.27
CA ALA A 149 -12.72 13.83 -12.49
C ALA A 149 -14.16 13.37 -12.83
N PRO A 150 -14.91 14.16 -13.62
CA PRO A 150 -16.27 13.78 -14.04
C PRO A 150 -16.36 12.45 -14.78
N SER A 151 -15.32 12.11 -15.56
CA SER A 151 -15.15 10.81 -16.22
C SER A 151 -15.13 9.62 -15.24
N GLY A 152 -14.65 9.86 -14.02
CA GLY A 152 -14.36 8.83 -13.03
C GLY A 152 -13.17 7.94 -13.36
N SER A 153 -12.37 8.27 -14.38
CA SER A 153 -11.16 7.50 -14.77
C SER A 153 -9.88 8.03 -14.15
N GLU A 154 -9.87 9.27 -13.65
CA GLU A 154 -8.70 9.92 -13.09
C GLU A 154 -9.07 10.78 -11.88
N TYR A 155 -8.07 11.09 -11.07
CA TYR A 155 -8.17 11.98 -9.91
C TYR A 155 -6.92 12.84 -9.79
N ALA A 156 -7.00 13.91 -9.02
CA ALA A 156 -5.85 14.69 -8.62
C ALA A 156 -5.88 14.96 -7.12
N LEU A 157 -4.70 15.24 -6.56
CA LEU A 157 -4.54 15.75 -5.21
C LEU A 157 -4.47 17.28 -5.23
N SER A 158 -4.11 17.92 -4.12
CA SER A 158 -3.93 19.38 -4.04
C SER A 158 -2.78 19.95 -4.88
N ASN A 159 -2.03 19.10 -5.60
CA ASN A 159 -0.97 19.48 -6.52
C ASN A 159 -1.46 19.57 -7.98
N ASP A 160 -2.75 19.27 -8.22
CA ASP A 160 -3.40 19.31 -9.54
C ASP A 160 -2.73 18.39 -10.59
N ILE A 161 -2.06 17.33 -10.13
CA ILE A 161 -1.45 16.32 -11.01
C ILE A 161 -2.46 15.19 -11.22
N ALA A 162 -2.85 14.98 -12.47
CA ALA A 162 -3.76 13.91 -12.85
C ALA A 162 -3.12 12.53 -12.66
N GLN A 163 -3.88 11.61 -12.06
CA GLN A 163 -3.49 10.24 -11.79
C GLN A 163 -4.63 9.30 -12.22
N PRO A 164 -4.33 8.22 -12.97
CA PRO A 164 -5.35 7.29 -13.40
C PRO A 164 -5.88 6.48 -12.20
N ILE A 165 -7.18 6.21 -12.21
CA ILE A 165 -7.81 5.22 -11.34
C ILE A 165 -7.66 3.86 -12.02
N LEU A 166 -6.59 3.16 -11.66
CA LEU A 166 -6.18 1.89 -12.27
C LEU A 166 -7.18 0.76 -11.98
N LEU A 167 -7.29 -0.17 -12.94
CA LEU A 167 -8.23 -1.30 -12.91
C LEU A 167 -7.71 -2.53 -12.16
N ASP A 168 -6.40 -2.57 -11.93
CA ASP A 168 -5.72 -3.60 -11.16
C ASP A 168 -4.86 -2.92 -10.09
N GLU A 169 -4.74 -3.55 -8.93
CA GLU A 169 -3.80 -3.15 -7.89
C GLU A 169 -2.65 -4.14 -7.84
N GLN A 170 -1.42 -3.62 -7.84
CA GLN A 170 -0.21 -4.41 -8.02
C GLN A 170 0.63 -4.45 -6.73
N TYR A 171 1.31 -5.57 -6.55
CA TYR A 171 2.04 -5.87 -5.32
C TYR A 171 3.35 -6.61 -5.60
N VAL A 172 4.27 -6.49 -4.63
CA VAL A 172 5.53 -7.25 -4.57
C VAL A 172 5.52 -8.08 -3.29
N LEU A 173 5.60 -9.41 -3.42
CA LEU A 173 5.76 -10.31 -2.28
C LEU A 173 7.17 -10.17 -1.72
N VAL A 174 7.27 -9.85 -0.43
CA VAL A 174 8.57 -9.65 0.25
C VAL A 174 8.82 -10.61 1.40
N ARG A 175 7.77 -11.32 1.86
CA ARG A 175 7.90 -12.46 2.77
C ARG A 175 6.75 -13.43 2.54
N GLY A 176 7.05 -14.73 2.62
CA GLY A 176 6.12 -15.82 2.37
C GLY A 176 6.47 -16.56 1.07
N GLU A 177 5.66 -17.56 0.73
CA GLU A 177 5.82 -18.33 -0.50
C GLU A 177 4.88 -17.82 -1.58
N LEU A 178 5.40 -17.63 -2.80
CA LEU A 178 4.61 -17.19 -3.95
C LEU A 178 3.77 -18.37 -4.47
N GLY A 179 2.46 -18.24 -4.43
CA GLY A 179 1.49 -19.18 -5.02
C GLY A 179 1.18 -18.82 -6.47
N ALA A 180 2.21 -18.54 -7.27
CA ALA A 180 2.06 -18.08 -8.66
C ALA A 180 1.43 -19.15 -9.56
N ASP A 181 0.69 -18.69 -10.57
CA ASP A 181 0.17 -19.52 -11.65
C ASP A 181 1.19 -19.68 -12.80
N GLU A 182 0.73 -20.20 -13.95
CA GLU A 182 1.55 -20.41 -15.15
C GLU A 182 2.17 -19.11 -15.70
N THR A 183 1.65 -17.94 -15.33
CA THR A 183 2.18 -16.62 -15.71
C THR A 183 3.33 -16.15 -14.82
N GLY A 184 3.63 -16.88 -13.74
CA GLY A 184 4.64 -16.49 -12.76
C GLY A 184 4.18 -15.39 -11.82
N ARG A 185 2.87 -15.06 -11.81
CA ARG A 185 2.26 -14.07 -10.93
C ARG A 185 1.08 -14.66 -10.16
N GLU A 186 0.76 -14.01 -9.05
CA GLU A 186 -0.49 -14.25 -8.33
C GLU A 186 -1.58 -13.29 -8.80
N THR A 187 -2.82 -13.77 -8.79
CA THR A 187 -4.04 -12.96 -8.96
C THR A 187 -4.87 -12.86 -7.68
N ASP A 188 -4.43 -13.54 -6.63
CA ASP A 188 -5.00 -13.54 -5.29
C ASP A 188 -3.87 -13.49 -4.25
N LEU A 189 -3.92 -12.51 -3.34
CA LEU A 189 -2.95 -12.34 -2.27
C LEU A 189 -2.95 -13.52 -1.28
N PHE A 190 -4.02 -14.32 -1.25
CA PHE A 190 -4.15 -15.50 -0.40
C PHE A 190 -3.76 -16.81 -1.10
N SER A 191 -3.30 -16.78 -2.35
CA SER A 191 -2.86 -17.99 -3.07
C SER A 191 -1.83 -18.80 -2.27
N GLY A 192 -2.10 -20.08 -2.00
CA GLY A 192 -1.17 -20.92 -1.21
C GLY A 192 -1.16 -20.67 0.30
N VAL A 193 -1.97 -19.73 0.81
CA VAL A 193 -2.19 -19.61 2.26
C VAL A 193 -3.10 -20.74 2.73
N LEU A 194 -2.53 -21.71 3.44
CA LEU A 194 -3.32 -22.76 4.09
C LEU A 194 -4.13 -22.13 5.23
N SER A 195 -5.46 -22.29 5.20
CA SER A 195 -6.30 -21.90 6.34
C SER A 195 -5.82 -22.66 7.58
N CYS A 196 -5.51 -21.96 8.68
CA CYS A 196 -5.39 -22.62 9.97
C CYS A 196 -6.70 -23.38 10.22
N ALA A 197 -6.62 -24.69 10.44
CA ALA A 197 -7.77 -25.49 10.82
C ALA A 197 -8.50 -24.83 12.00
N PRO A 198 -9.84 -24.82 12.03
CA PRO A 198 -10.57 -24.28 13.17
C PRO A 198 -10.13 -25.02 14.43
N HIS A 199 -9.66 -24.28 15.43
CA HIS A 199 -9.50 -24.82 16.77
C HIS A 199 -10.89 -25.25 17.26
N HIS A 200 -11.14 -26.56 17.22
CA HIS A 200 -12.26 -27.21 17.90
C HIS A 200 -12.03 -27.24 19.41
#